data_AF-A0A1M5X586-F1
#
_entry.id   AF-A0A1M5X586-F1
#
_cell.length_a   1.000
_cell.length_b   1.000
_cell.length_c   1.000
_cell.angle_alpha   90.00
_cell.angle_beta   90.00
_cell.angle_gamma   90.00
#
_symmetry.space_group_name_H-M   'P 1'
#
loop_
_entity.id
_entity.type
_entity.pdbx_description
1 polymer ?
#
loop_
_entity_poly.entity_id
_entity_poly.type
_entity_poly.pdbx_seq_one_letter_code
_entity_poly.pdbx_strand_id
1 'polypeptide(L)' 'MDKIIEVKGLVKKYNNLTAVKGIDFYVNKGELFAFLGTNGAGKSTTIDILCTLKSYTECRNGSRKGYWN' A
#
# COMPACT_ATOMS: atom_id res chain seq x y z
N MET A 1 9.04 18.84 -3.38
CA MET A 1 9.53 17.69 -2.60
C MET A 1 9.40 16.45 -3.46
N ASP A 2 10.46 15.65 -3.51
CA ASP A 2 10.55 14.45 -4.35
C ASP A 2 9.85 13.27 -3.66
N LYS A 3 8.78 12.75 -4.25
CA LYS A 3 7.98 11.65 -3.70
C LYS A 3 8.57 10.33 -4.18
N ILE A 4 9.15 9.55 -3.28
CA ILE A 4 9.78 8.26 -3.62
C ILE A 4 8.81 7.08 -3.48
N ILE A 5 7.73 7.26 -2.72
CA ILE A 5 6.60 6.31 -2.66
C ILE A 5 5.32 7.12 -2.87
N GLU A 6 4.44 6.66 -3.74
CA GLU A 6 3.08 7.19 -3.89
C GLU A 6 2.08 6.04 -3.97
N VAL A 7 1.09 6.07 -3.08
CA VAL A 7 0.00 5.11 -3.02
C VAL A 7 -1.31 5.85 -3.13
N LYS A 8 -2.16 5.41 -4.05
CA LYS A 8 -3.48 6.00 -4.28
C LYS A 8 -4.56 4.94 -4.33
N GLY A 9 -5.55 5.04 -3.46
CA GLY A 9 -6.73 4.19 -3.38
C GLY A 9 -6.39 2.70 -3.19
N LEU A 10 -5.35 2.36 -2.45
CA LEU A 10 -4.91 0.97 -2.30
C LEU A 10 -5.94 0.15 -1.53
N VAL A 11 -6.42 -0.92 -2.15
CA VAL A 11 -7.36 -1.87 -1.58
C VAL A 11 -6.76 -3.27 -1.57
N LYS A 12 -6.94 -3.99 -0.46
CA LYS A 12 -6.67 -5.43 -0.38
C LYS A 12 -7.85 -6.15 0.23
N LYS A 13 -8.41 -7.09 -0.53
CA LYS A 13 -9.48 -8.00 -0.12
C LYS A 13 -8.94 -9.43 -0.03
N TYR A 14 -9.42 -10.17 0.96
CA TYR A 14 -9.22 -11.61 1.18
C TYR A 14 -10.60 -12.22 1.40
N ASN A 15 -11.13 -12.95 0.41
CA ASN A 15 -12.48 -13.51 0.47
C ASN A 15 -13.50 -12.46 0.96
N ASN A 16 -14.06 -12.64 2.15
CA ASN A 16 -15.07 -11.77 2.75
C ASN A 16 -14.49 -10.63 3.63
N LEU A 17 -13.15 -10.51 3.73
CA LEU A 17 -12.46 -9.51 4.54
C LEU A 17 -11.77 -8.47 3.67
N THR A 18 -12.03 -7.19 3.92
CA THR A 18 -11.25 -6.09 3.33
C THR A 18 -10.17 -5.65 4.32
N ALA A 19 -8.93 -6.11 4.11
CA ALA A 19 -7.79 -5.86 4.99
C ALA A 19 -7.19 -4.46 4.82
N VAL A 20 -7.26 -3.88 3.62
CA VAL A 20 -6.86 -2.49 3.35
C VAL A 20 -8.00 -1.82 2.56
N LYS A 21 -8.48 -0.67 3.06
CA LYS A 21 -9.74 -0.04 2.64
C LYS A 21 -9.51 1.28 1.88
N GLY A 22 -8.82 1.23 0.74
CA GLY A 22 -8.72 2.37 -0.16
C GLY A 22 -7.88 3.52 0.40
N ILE A 23 -6.64 3.22 0.82
CA ILE A 23 -5.75 4.22 1.44
C ILE A 23 -4.98 5.04 0.40
N ASP A 24 -4.78 6.33 0.69
CA ASP A 24 -3.96 7.27 -0.08
C ASP A 24 -2.84 7.80 0.83
N PHE A 25 -1.58 7.71 0.40
CA PHE A 25 -0.45 8.38 1.07
C PHE A 25 0.76 8.51 0.13
N TYR A 26 1.75 9.30 0.53
CA TYR A 26 3.04 9.38 -0.14
C TYR A 26 4.15 9.51 0.91
N VAL A 27 5.36 9.16 0.51
CA VAL A 27 6.57 9.32 1.33
C VAL A 27 7.58 10.11 0.52
N ASN A 28 8.10 11.19 1.10
CA ASN A 28 9.13 12.00 0.47
C ASN A 28 10.50 11.35 0.64
N LYS A 29 11.43 11.70 -0.24
CA LYS A 29 12.83 11.27 -0.13
C LYS A 29 13.42 11.71 1.22
N GLY A 30 13.97 10.75 1.96
CA GLY A 30 14.59 10.97 3.28
C GLY A 30 13.61 11.05 4.46
N GLU A 31 12.31 10.84 4.23
CA GLU A 31 11.29 10.84 5.28
C GLU A 31 11.25 9.50 6.03
N LEU A 32 11.21 9.56 7.36
CA LEU A 32 10.88 8.40 8.20
C LEU A 32 9.37 8.24 8.25
N PHE A 33 8.85 7.16 7.66
CA PHE A 33 7.43 6.87 7.62
C PHE A 33 7.12 5.56 8.37
N ALA A 34 6.04 5.54 9.15
CA ALA A 34 5.59 4.36 9.88
C ALA A 34 4.06 4.27 9.94
N PHE A 35 3.54 3.04 9.91
CA PHE A 35 2.13 2.76 10.18
C PHE A 35 1.94 2.42 11.67
N LEU A 36 1.01 3.10 12.34
CA LEU A 36 0.59 2.81 13.71
C LEU A 36 -0.89 2.38 13.74
N GLY A 37 -1.21 1.39 14.58
CA GLY A 37 -2.58 0.90 14.72
C GLY A 37 -2.65 -0.48 15.37
N THR A 38 -3.85 -0.97 15.65
CA THR A 38 -4.11 -2.26 16.31
C THR A 38 -3.82 -3.46 15.40
N ASN A 39 -3.78 -4.65 15.98
CA ASN A 39 -3.70 -5.90 15.21
C ASN A 39 -4.89 -6.04 14.26
N GLY A 40 -4.64 -6.49 13.04
CA GLY A 40 -5.67 -6.60 12.00
C GLY A 40 -5.99 -5.31 11.24
N ALA A 41 -5.40 -4.17 11.59
CA ALA A 41 -5.64 -2.88 10.90
C ALA A 41 -5.10 -2.79 9.45
N GLY A 42 -4.42 -3.83 8.94
CA GLY A 42 -3.89 -3.85 7.57
C GLY A 42 -2.47 -3.31 7.39
N LYS A 43 -1.74 -3.04 8.50
CA LYS A 43 -0.37 -2.47 8.48
C LYS A 43 0.63 -3.36 7.73
N SER A 44 0.84 -4.59 8.21
CA SER A 44 1.79 -5.53 7.57
C SER A 44 1.35 -5.88 6.15
N THR A 45 0.04 -6.05 5.91
CA THR A 45 -0.50 -6.24 4.55
C THR A 45 -0.11 -5.11 3.61
N THR A 46 -0.18 -3.85 4.06
CA THR A 46 0.21 -2.69 3.26
C THR A 46 1.72 -2.70 3.00
N ILE A 47 2.55 -2.92 4.03
CA ILE A 47 4.02 -2.99 3.88
C ILE A 47 4.42 -4.11 2.92
N ASP A 48 3.85 -5.31 3.06
CA ASP A 48 4.13 -6.45 2.19
C ASP A 48 3.78 -6.15 0.72
N ILE A 49 2.71 -5.38 0.47
CA ILE A 49 2.32 -4.94 -0.88
C ILE A 49 3.37 -3.98 -1.45
N LEU A 50 3.83 -2.99 -0.67
CA LEU A 50 4.87 -2.05 -1.08
C LEU A 50 6.19 -2.77 -1.39
N CYS A 51 6.52 -3.78 -0.61
CA CYS A 51 7.71 -4.62 -0.80
C CYS A 51 7.51 -5.70 -1.89
N THR A 52 6.41 -5.67 -2.64
CA THR A 52 6.07 -6.64 -3.70
C THR A 52 5.93 -8.10 -3.23
N LEU A 53 5.87 -8.33 -1.92
CA LEU A 53 5.69 -9.66 -1.31
C LEU A 53 4.23 -10.14 -1.42
N LYS A 54 3.29 -9.20 -1.58
CA LYS A 54 1.86 -9.49 -1.76
C LYS A 54 1.25 -8.67 -2.90
N SER A 55 0.28 -9.27 -3.59
CA SER A 55 -0.55 -8.55 -4.55
C SER A 55 -1.58 -7.66 -3.83
N TYR A 56 -1.91 -6.52 -4.42
CA TYR A 56 -3.09 -5.74 -4.06
C TYR A 56 -4.32 -6.22 -4.83
N THR A 57 -5.50 -5.73 -4.46
CA THR A 57 -6.74 -6.02 -5.19
C THR A 57 -7.04 -4.91 -6.19
N GLU A 58 -7.05 -3.65 -5.76
CA GLU A 58 -7.35 -2.47 -6.59
C GLU A 58 -6.49 -1.26 -6.14
N CYS A 59 -6.17 -0.33 -7.06
CA CYS A 59 -5.59 0.98 -6.75
C CYS A 59 -5.98 2.03 -7.80
N ARG A 60 -5.98 3.32 -7.44
CA ARG A 60 -6.36 4.46 -8.29
C ARG A 60 -5.11 5.15 -8.84
N ASN A 61 -4.69 4.74 -10.04
CA ASN A 61 -3.60 5.22 -10.91
C ASN A 61 -2.51 4.15 -11.13
N GLY A 62 -2.35 3.79 -12.42
CA GLY A 62 -1.57 2.67 -12.95
C GLY A 62 -0.05 2.78 -12.71
N SER A 63 0.67 1.66 -12.62
CA SER A 63 0.93 0.79 -13.77
C SER A 63 1.21 -0.65 -13.34
N ARG A 64 0.67 -1.59 -14.13
CA ARG A 64 1.01 -3.01 -14.28
C ARG A 64 1.25 -3.86 -13.01
N LYS A 65 0.34 -4.83 -12.88
CA LYS A 65 0.56 -6.19 -12.37
C LYS A 65 2.03 -6.62 -12.48
N GLY A 66 2.77 -6.56 -11.36
CA GLY A 66 4.10 -7.13 -11.22
C GLY A 66 5.22 -6.30 -11.86
N TYR A 67 6.24 -6.00 -11.04
CA TYR A 67 7.51 -5.38 -11.41
C TYR A 67 7.45 -3.87 -11.74
N TRP A 68 7.84 -3.09 -10.73
CA TRP A 68 8.28 -1.70 -10.89
C TRP A 68 9.64 -1.70 -11.63
N ASN A 69 9.74 -0.92 -12.72
CA ASN A 69 11.02 -0.42 -13.24
C ASN A 69 11.21 1.01 -12.75
#